data_AF-A0A454VZ98-F1
#
_entry.id   AF-A0A454VZ98-F1
#
_cell.length_a   1.000
_cell.length_b   1.000
_cell.length_c   1.000
_cell.angle_alpha   90.00
_cell.angle_beta   90.00
_cell.angle_gamma   90.00
#
_symmetry.space_group_name_H-M   'P 1'
#
loop_
_entity.id
_entity.type
_entity.pdbx_description
1 polymer ?
#
loop_
_entity_poly.entity_id
_entity_poly.type
_entity_poly.pdbx_seq_one_letter_code
_entity_poly.pdbx_strand_id
1 'polypeptide(L)'
;VRAAVIGRRRRVARAHPRSALVVGGTGDARRFAAAAVQHPEYGVRPVGIVGVPEQGGGARTSGEAGLPVLTTTEEIHRAVIQNTVHDAVFLDDDPGLVTLFQQYGCTTWRVGGRHQDGPMGEHMWGYAWHRIVPLDERRGLTAKRALDIALAAPALVLALPVLLLCALAVRLSDGPGVLFRQERVGQYGRHFTLLKFRTLRPSDDTESATRWNVAGDRRMSAAGSFLRKTSLDELPQLWNVLRGDMSLVGPRPERPYFVAQFSKIHAGYAARHRMPVGLTGLAQVHGLRGDTSIEDRCRFDNHYIDHWSLWQDVCILLRTAAELVRPTGS
;
A
#
# COMPACT_ATOMS: atom_id res chain seq x y z
N VAL A 1 -9.31 -22.11 -5.98
CA VAL A 1 -8.83 -20.73 -6.31
C VAL A 1 -7.81 -20.20 -5.29
N ARG A 2 -8.09 -20.19 -3.97
CA ARG A 2 -7.12 -19.75 -2.93
C ARG A 2 -5.77 -20.49 -2.97
N ALA A 3 -5.78 -21.81 -3.14
CA ALA A 3 -4.55 -22.63 -3.23
C ALA A 3 -3.67 -22.25 -4.44
N ALA A 4 -4.28 -21.89 -5.58
CA ALA A 4 -3.55 -21.46 -6.77
C ALA A 4 -2.89 -20.09 -6.59
N VAL A 5 -3.57 -19.16 -5.90
CA VAL A 5 -3.03 -17.84 -5.56
C VAL A 5 -1.89 -17.95 -4.55
N ILE A 6 -2.05 -18.77 -3.50
CA ILE A 6 -1.00 -19.05 -2.51
C ILE A 6 0.19 -19.74 -3.18
N GLY A 7 -0.05 -20.75 -4.02
CA GLY A 7 0.99 -21.45 -4.76
C GLY A 7 1.74 -20.58 -5.77
N ARG A 8 1.07 -19.59 -6.37
CA ARG A 8 1.71 -18.60 -7.25
C ARG A 8 2.54 -17.60 -6.45
N ARG A 9 2.03 -17.11 -5.32
CA ARG A 9 2.77 -16.21 -4.41
C ARG A 9 4.04 -16.87 -3.88
N ARG A 10 3.93 -18.12 -3.40
CA ARG A 10 5.07 -18.92 -2.93
C ARG A 10 6.13 -19.18 -4.01
N ARG A 11 5.69 -19.40 -5.26
CA ARG A 11 6.62 -19.54 -6.40
C ARG A 11 7.36 -18.26 -6.74
N VAL A 12 6.68 -17.11 -6.72
CA VAL A 12 7.31 -15.81 -6.97
C VAL A 12 8.28 -15.45 -5.84
N ALA A 13 7.87 -15.65 -4.59
CA ALA A 13 8.69 -15.44 -3.40
C ALA A 13 9.97 -16.29 -3.42
N ARG A 14 9.86 -17.56 -3.85
CA ARG A 14 11.00 -18.45 -4.03
C ARG A 14 11.93 -18.03 -5.18
N ALA A 15 11.39 -17.44 -6.25
CA ALA A 15 12.17 -16.99 -7.39
C ALA A 15 12.91 -15.66 -7.15
N HIS A 16 12.38 -14.81 -6.27
CA HIS A 16 12.94 -13.48 -5.97
C HIS A 16 12.98 -13.25 -4.46
N PRO A 17 13.85 -13.96 -3.72
CA PRO A 17 13.92 -13.82 -2.28
C PRO A 17 14.51 -12.46 -1.89
N ARG A 18 13.93 -11.83 -0.88
CA ARG A 18 14.36 -10.53 -0.35
C ARG A 18 15.42 -10.75 0.73
N SER A 19 16.55 -10.07 0.58
CA SER A 19 17.65 -10.06 1.56
C SER A 19 17.17 -9.47 2.89
N ALA A 20 17.43 -10.19 3.97
CA ALA A 20 16.97 -9.82 5.30
C ALA A 20 18.09 -9.89 6.36
N LEU A 21 18.11 -8.90 7.26
CA LEU A 21 18.90 -8.97 8.50
C LEU A 21 17.99 -9.36 9.66
N VAL A 22 18.43 -10.32 10.47
CA VAL A 22 17.66 -10.82 11.62
C VAL A 22 18.25 -10.22 12.89
N VAL A 23 17.43 -9.50 13.65
CA VAL A 23 17.82 -8.72 14.83
C VAL A 23 17.29 -9.41 16.09
N GLY A 24 18.18 -9.72 17.03
CA GLY A 24 17.83 -10.28 18.34
C GLY A 24 18.91 -11.20 18.91
N GLY A 25 18.57 -11.95 19.97
CA GLY A 25 19.44 -12.96 20.58
C GLY A 25 19.99 -13.93 19.54
N THR A 26 21.33 -14.11 19.51
CA THR A 26 22.00 -14.83 18.41
C THR A 26 21.52 -16.26 18.23
N GLY A 27 21.17 -16.98 19.30
CA GLY A 27 20.57 -18.32 19.24
C GLY A 27 19.17 -18.37 18.62
N ASP A 28 18.28 -17.42 18.95
CA ASP A 28 16.93 -17.32 18.36
C ASP A 28 16.99 -16.83 16.91
N ALA A 29 17.85 -15.86 16.63
CA ALA A 29 18.09 -15.34 15.28
C ALA A 29 18.63 -16.42 14.33
N ARG A 30 19.55 -17.28 14.79
CA ARG A 30 20.05 -18.43 14.01
C ARG A 30 18.94 -19.43 13.72
N ARG A 31 18.09 -19.74 14.70
CA ARG A 31 16.95 -20.66 14.51
C ARG A 31 15.94 -20.11 13.49
N PHE A 32 15.59 -18.83 13.61
CA PHE A 32 14.72 -18.17 12.63
C PHE A 32 15.35 -18.15 11.22
N ALA A 33 16.64 -17.82 11.12
CA ALA A 33 17.34 -17.79 9.85
C ALA A 33 17.44 -19.16 9.18
N ALA A 34 17.70 -20.22 9.96
CA ALA A 34 17.68 -21.59 9.46
C ALA A 34 16.29 -21.98 8.92
N ALA A 35 15.22 -21.62 9.65
CA ALA A 35 13.85 -21.82 9.18
C ALA A 35 13.57 -21.05 7.87
N ALA A 36 14.05 -19.81 7.74
CA ALA A 36 13.88 -19.03 6.51
C ALA A 36 14.56 -19.67 5.29
N VAL A 37 15.77 -20.21 5.47
CA VAL A 37 16.52 -20.88 4.41
C VAL A 37 15.85 -22.20 4.01
N GLN A 38 15.33 -22.95 4.98
CA GLN A 38 14.60 -24.20 4.74
C GLN A 38 13.24 -23.96 4.06
N HIS A 39 12.65 -22.79 4.27
CA HIS A 39 11.34 -22.40 3.73
C HIS A 39 11.40 -21.19 2.79
N PRO A 40 12.04 -21.30 1.62
CA PRO A 40 12.20 -20.20 0.67
C PRO A 40 10.86 -19.72 0.07
N GLU A 41 9.77 -20.48 0.23
CA GLU A 41 8.41 -20.08 -0.18
C GLU A 41 7.88 -18.82 0.52
N TYR A 42 8.48 -18.41 1.64
CA TYR A 42 8.17 -17.15 2.32
C TYR A 42 8.95 -15.96 1.76
N GLY A 43 9.94 -16.20 0.88
CA GLY A 43 10.66 -15.16 0.15
C GLY A 43 11.63 -14.33 1.00
N VAL A 44 12.06 -14.86 2.15
CA VAL A 44 13.03 -14.23 3.04
C VAL A 44 14.38 -14.94 2.88
N ARG A 45 15.43 -14.19 2.57
CA ARG A 45 16.82 -14.69 2.51
C ARG A 45 17.64 -13.99 3.57
N PRO A 46 17.93 -14.64 4.71
CA PRO A 46 18.82 -14.10 5.71
C PRO A 46 20.22 -13.89 5.14
N VAL A 47 20.81 -12.71 5.37
CA VAL A 47 22.18 -12.37 4.93
C VAL A 47 23.11 -12.04 6.09
N GLY A 48 22.56 -11.93 7.31
CA GLY A 48 23.32 -11.65 8.52
C GLY A 48 22.41 -11.58 9.75
N ILE A 49 23.03 -11.61 10.93
CA ILE A 49 22.38 -11.51 12.24
C ILE A 49 22.90 -10.27 12.93
N VAL A 50 22.03 -9.49 13.56
CA VAL A 50 22.37 -8.34 14.40
C VAL A 50 22.08 -8.70 15.84
N GLY A 51 23.10 -8.70 16.70
CA GLY A 51 22.93 -9.07 18.10
C GLY A 51 24.26 -9.31 18.82
N VAL A 52 24.18 -9.73 20.08
CA VAL A 52 25.36 -10.00 20.91
C VAL A 52 25.89 -11.42 20.63
N PRO A 53 27.20 -11.60 20.35
CA PRO A 53 27.78 -12.92 20.16
C PRO A 53 27.71 -13.74 21.45
N GLU A 54 27.24 -14.99 21.37
CA GLU A 54 27.25 -15.92 22.50
C GLU A 54 28.69 -16.20 22.97
N GLN A 55 28.98 -15.88 24.23
CA GLN A 55 30.25 -16.26 24.87
C GLN A 55 30.17 -17.73 25.31
N GLY A 56 30.67 -18.63 24.47
CA GLY A 56 30.91 -20.04 24.84
C GLY A 56 30.27 -21.06 23.90
N GLY A 57 31.04 -21.53 22.92
CA GLY A 57 30.67 -22.64 22.03
C GLY A 57 31.83 -22.97 21.10
N GLY A 58 32.61 -23.99 21.47
CA GLY A 58 33.85 -24.38 20.81
C GLY A 58 33.69 -24.92 19.39
N ALA A 59 34.85 -24.97 18.71
CA ALA A 59 35.13 -25.65 17.44
C ALA A 59 34.22 -25.31 16.25
N ARG A 60 34.74 -24.41 15.39
CA ARG A 60 34.30 -24.30 14.00
C ARG A 60 34.52 -25.65 13.31
N THR A 61 33.45 -26.34 12.94
CA THR A 61 33.52 -27.39 11.91
C THR A 61 33.51 -26.71 10.55
N SER A 62 34.63 -26.84 9.86
CA SER A 62 34.88 -26.37 8.49
C SER A 62 33.84 -26.96 7.53
N GLY A 63 32.81 -26.20 7.13
CA GLY A 63 31.85 -26.67 6.11
C GLY A 63 30.52 -25.91 6.01
N GLU A 64 30.03 -25.27 7.08
CA GLU A 64 28.81 -24.44 7.02
C GLU A 64 29.18 -22.96 7.09
N ALA A 65 28.98 -22.22 5.99
CA ALA A 65 29.15 -20.77 5.97
C ALA A 65 28.06 -20.11 6.84
N GLY A 66 28.33 -19.98 8.14
CA GLY A 66 27.43 -19.33 9.09
C GLY A 66 27.21 -17.85 8.73
N LEU A 67 25.99 -17.36 8.97
CA LEU A 67 25.66 -15.95 8.76
C LEU A 67 26.55 -15.05 9.62
N PRO A 68 27.06 -13.93 9.07
CA PRO A 68 27.86 -12.98 9.84
C PRO A 68 27.02 -12.40 10.98
N VAL A 69 27.63 -12.30 12.17
CA VAL A 69 27.03 -11.62 13.33
C VAL A 69 27.59 -10.21 13.38
N LEU A 70 26.70 -9.22 13.27
CA LEU A 70 26.97 -7.80 13.24
C LEU A 70 26.67 -7.24 14.63
N THR A 71 27.66 -6.58 15.21
CA THR A 71 27.62 -6.12 16.60
C THR A 71 27.63 -4.60 16.70
N THR A 72 28.15 -3.92 15.68
CA THR A 72 28.27 -2.46 15.64
C THR A 72 27.38 -1.84 14.56
N THR A 73 27.02 -0.58 14.75
CA THR A 73 26.23 0.20 13.77
C THR A 73 26.93 0.32 12.42
N GLU A 74 28.27 0.44 12.40
CA GLU A 74 29.06 0.51 11.16
C GLU A 74 29.01 -0.82 10.37
N GLU A 75 29.09 -1.95 11.07
CA GLU A 75 28.95 -3.29 10.47
C GLU A 75 27.54 -3.47 9.88
N ILE A 76 26.51 -3.02 10.60
CA ILE A 76 25.12 -3.04 10.13
C ILE A 76 24.98 -2.20 8.86
N HIS A 77 25.45 -0.96 8.86
CA HIS A 77 25.37 -0.05 7.71
C HIS A 77 26.06 -0.65 6.48
N ARG A 78 27.27 -1.17 6.65
CA ARG A 78 28.04 -1.82 5.59
C ARG A 78 27.31 -3.04 5.03
N ALA A 79 26.76 -3.89 5.90
CA ALA A 79 26.02 -5.07 5.49
C ALA A 79 24.73 -4.74 4.73
N VAL A 80 24.01 -3.68 5.14
CA VAL A 80 22.80 -3.20 4.48
C VAL A 80 23.08 -2.78 3.04
N ILE A 81 24.16 -2.02 2.81
CA ILE A 81 24.56 -1.57 1.47
C ILE A 81 25.08 -2.74 0.63
N GLN A 82 26.03 -3.52 1.17
CA GLN A 82 26.70 -4.58 0.42
C GLN A 82 25.76 -5.71 -0.02
N ASN A 83 24.74 -6.02 0.79
CA ASN A 83 23.79 -7.10 0.51
C ASN A 83 22.43 -6.58 0.03
N THR A 84 22.32 -5.27 -0.22
CA THR A 84 21.08 -4.59 -0.63
C THR A 84 19.90 -5.02 0.24
N VAL A 85 20.01 -4.86 1.55
CA VAL A 85 19.05 -5.43 2.51
C VAL A 85 17.68 -4.74 2.37
N HIS A 86 16.65 -5.55 2.12
CA HIS A 86 15.28 -5.06 1.93
C HIS A 86 14.42 -5.17 3.18
N ASP A 87 14.67 -6.17 4.03
CA ASP A 87 13.87 -6.47 5.21
C ASP A 87 14.75 -6.57 6.47
N ALA A 88 14.24 -6.08 7.60
CA ALA A 88 14.85 -6.26 8.91
C ALA A 88 13.84 -6.92 9.84
N VAL A 89 14.20 -8.08 10.39
CA VAL A 89 13.29 -8.94 11.17
C VAL A 89 13.72 -8.95 12.63
N PHE A 90 12.90 -8.38 13.50
CA PHE A 90 13.15 -8.19 14.93
C PHE A 90 12.49 -9.31 15.74
N LEU A 91 13.29 -10.08 16.46
CA LEU A 91 12.84 -11.08 17.44
C LEU A 91 12.67 -10.48 18.83
N ASP A 92 13.50 -9.48 19.14
CA ASP A 92 13.47 -8.72 20.40
C ASP A 92 12.95 -7.30 20.17
N ASP A 93 12.49 -6.66 21.24
CA ASP A 93 12.07 -5.26 21.17
C ASP A 93 13.26 -4.33 21.33
N ASP A 94 13.80 -3.84 20.21
CA ASP A 94 14.86 -2.83 20.16
C ASP A 94 14.39 -1.61 19.33
N PRO A 95 13.77 -0.61 19.97
CA PRO A 95 13.29 0.59 19.28
C PRO A 95 14.40 1.39 18.58
N GLY A 96 15.63 1.33 19.09
CA GLY A 96 16.77 2.04 18.52
C GLY A 96 17.16 1.46 17.16
N LEU A 97 17.33 0.14 17.09
CA LEU A 97 17.61 -0.56 15.84
C LEU A 97 16.44 -0.50 14.86
N VAL A 98 15.18 -0.56 15.33
CA VAL A 98 14.01 -0.37 14.46
C VAL A 98 14.09 0.96 13.71
N THR A 99 14.41 2.04 14.42
CA THR A 99 14.54 3.38 13.83
C THR A 99 15.69 3.43 12.82
N LEU A 100 16.84 2.85 13.18
CA LEU A 100 18.01 2.76 12.31
C LEU A 100 17.71 2.05 10.98
N PHE A 101 17.07 0.88 11.03
CA PHE A 101 16.73 0.11 9.84
C PHE A 101 15.67 0.80 8.96
N GLN A 102 14.74 1.53 9.57
CA GLN A 102 13.78 2.36 8.84
C GLN A 102 14.47 3.52 8.11
N GLN A 103 15.48 4.17 8.72
CA GLN A 103 16.28 5.22 8.06
C GLN A 103 17.06 4.69 6.85
N TYR A 104 17.47 3.42 6.87
CA TYR A 104 18.08 2.76 5.72
C TYR A 104 17.07 2.31 4.65
N GLY A 105 15.78 2.60 4.83
CA GLY A 105 14.72 2.21 3.88
C GLY A 105 14.33 0.74 3.94
N CYS A 106 14.77 -0.01 4.97
CA CYS A 106 14.41 -1.40 5.15
C CYS A 106 12.98 -1.52 5.68
N THR A 107 12.24 -2.54 5.21
CA THR A 107 10.95 -2.87 5.79
C THR A 107 11.18 -3.62 7.10
N THR A 108 10.66 -3.10 8.21
CA THR A 108 10.86 -3.67 9.53
C THR A 108 9.69 -4.59 9.91
N TRP A 109 10.02 -5.78 10.41
CA TRP A 109 9.09 -6.84 10.80
C TRP A 109 9.36 -7.26 12.23
N ARG A 110 8.32 -7.55 13.01
CA ARG A 110 8.45 -8.12 14.35
C ARG A 110 7.99 -9.56 14.32
N VAL A 111 8.81 -10.45 14.86
CA VAL A 111 8.52 -11.87 15.09
C VAL A 111 8.22 -12.03 16.57
N GLY A 112 7.11 -12.70 16.88
CA GLY A 112 6.66 -12.87 18.25
C GLY A 112 5.68 -11.79 18.72
N GLY A 113 4.93 -12.17 19.74
CA GLY A 113 3.76 -11.49 20.28
C GLY A 113 2.90 -12.52 20.98
N ARG A 114 2.31 -12.17 22.13
CA ARG A 114 1.38 -13.05 22.83
C ARG A 114 0.36 -13.60 21.82
N HIS A 115 0.25 -14.91 21.81
CA HIS A 115 -0.55 -15.72 20.93
C HIS A 115 -2.03 -15.33 21.00
N GLN A 116 -2.50 -14.24 20.34
CA GLN A 116 -3.95 -14.01 20.20
C GLN A 116 -4.50 -13.00 19.16
N ASP A 117 -3.78 -12.02 18.60
CA ASP A 117 -4.48 -10.93 17.84
C ASP A 117 -4.18 -10.81 16.33
N GLY A 118 -3.68 -11.87 15.69
CA GLY A 118 -3.46 -11.89 14.24
C GLY A 118 -4.40 -12.89 13.53
N PRO A 119 -5.02 -12.54 12.38
CA PRO A 119 -5.69 -13.55 11.55
C PRO A 119 -4.68 -14.63 11.16
N MET A 120 -5.14 -15.89 11.07
CA MET A 120 -4.37 -17.12 10.82
C MET A 120 -3.49 -17.13 9.55
N GLY A 121 -3.39 -16.01 8.82
CA GLY A 121 -2.67 -15.85 7.55
C GLY A 121 -1.34 -15.09 7.61
N GLU A 122 -0.95 -14.50 8.74
CA GLU A 122 0.33 -13.78 8.88
C GLU A 122 1.34 -14.59 9.71
N HIS A 123 1.68 -15.78 9.19
CA HIS A 123 2.72 -16.62 9.78
C HIS A 123 3.83 -16.94 8.78
N MET A 124 5.04 -17.09 9.28
CA MET A 124 6.19 -17.66 8.57
C MET A 124 6.58 -18.94 9.30
N TRP A 125 6.24 -20.11 8.75
CA TRP A 125 6.59 -21.41 9.36
C TRP A 125 6.33 -21.50 10.89
N GLY A 126 5.13 -21.10 11.32
CA GLY A 126 4.75 -21.11 12.74
C GLY A 126 5.16 -19.86 13.53
N TYR A 127 6.05 -19.01 13.00
CA TYR A 127 6.33 -17.70 13.56
C TYR A 127 5.21 -16.71 13.20
N ALA A 128 4.51 -16.19 14.21
CA ALA A 128 3.67 -15.02 14.02
C ALA A 128 4.58 -13.82 13.75
N TRP A 129 4.33 -13.11 12.67
CA TRP A 129 5.09 -11.92 12.33
C TRP A 129 4.18 -10.79 11.83
N HIS A 130 4.52 -9.55 12.15
CA HIS A 130 3.76 -8.39 11.73
C HIS A 130 4.69 -7.24 11.40
N ARG A 131 4.27 -6.35 10.51
CA ARG A 131 5.09 -5.21 10.10
C ARG A 131 5.17 -4.16 11.22
N ILE A 132 6.38 -3.68 11.53
CA ILE A 132 6.61 -2.55 12.42
C ILE A 132 6.43 -1.27 11.61
N VAL A 133 5.55 -0.39 12.08
CA VAL A 133 5.30 0.93 11.49
C VAL A 133 5.86 1.98 12.47
N PRO A 134 6.71 2.94 12.02
CA PRO A 134 7.31 3.97 12.89
C PRO A 134 6.27 4.67 13.78
N LEU A 135 6.65 5.00 15.02
CA LEU A 135 5.74 5.67 15.97
C LEU A 135 5.35 7.10 15.53
N ASP A 136 6.24 7.81 14.83
CA ASP A 136 5.95 9.14 14.26
C ASP A 136 4.92 9.08 13.12
N GLU A 137 4.97 8.03 12.29
CA GLU A 137 3.95 7.78 11.27
C GLU A 137 2.58 7.52 11.90
N ARG A 138 2.50 6.87 13.08
CA ARG A 138 1.20 6.59 13.74
C ARG A 138 0.51 7.85 14.26
N ARG A 139 1.25 8.80 14.85
CA ARG A 139 0.70 10.11 15.27
C ARG A 139 0.30 10.94 14.05
N GLY A 140 1.14 10.95 13.02
CA GLY A 140 0.85 11.60 11.74
C GLY A 140 -0.41 11.07 11.07
N LEU A 141 -0.58 9.74 11.02
CA LEU A 141 -1.76 9.10 10.43
C LEU A 141 -3.05 9.39 11.22
N THR A 142 -2.96 9.54 12.55
CA THR A 142 -4.12 9.94 13.37
C THR A 142 -4.52 11.39 13.09
N ALA A 143 -3.54 12.30 13.01
CA ALA A 143 -3.80 13.70 12.65
C ALA A 143 -4.32 13.82 11.21
N LYS A 144 -3.78 13.04 10.27
CA LYS A 144 -4.28 12.91 8.91
C LYS A 144 -5.73 12.44 8.91
N ARG A 145 -6.05 11.44 9.72
CA ARG A 145 -7.41 10.92 9.84
C ARG A 145 -8.37 11.96 10.40
N ALA A 146 -7.94 12.75 11.39
CA ALA A 146 -8.73 13.85 11.93
C ALA A 146 -8.99 14.93 10.86
N LEU A 147 -7.97 15.29 10.08
CA LEU A 147 -8.10 16.22 8.95
C LEU A 147 -9.08 15.68 7.89
N ASP A 148 -8.96 14.39 7.53
CA ASP A 148 -9.86 13.74 6.57
C ASP A 148 -11.31 13.84 7.03
N ILE A 149 -11.61 13.52 8.29
CA ILE A 149 -12.97 13.60 8.83
C ILE A 149 -13.45 15.05 8.90
N ALA A 150 -12.61 15.96 9.42
CA ALA A 150 -12.94 17.38 9.57
C ALA A 150 -13.27 18.06 8.24
N LEU A 151 -12.66 17.62 7.13
CA LEU A 151 -12.92 18.18 5.80
C LEU A 151 -13.97 17.38 5.02
N ALA A 152 -13.94 16.04 5.06
CA ALA A 152 -14.86 15.21 4.27
C ALA A 152 -16.30 15.24 4.80
N ALA A 153 -16.49 15.35 6.12
CA ALA A 153 -17.83 15.38 6.72
C ALA A 153 -18.64 16.60 6.28
N PRO A 154 -18.16 17.85 6.44
CA PRO A 154 -18.88 19.02 5.95
C PRO A 154 -18.97 19.02 4.42
N ALA A 155 -17.92 18.61 3.70
CA ALA A 155 -17.96 18.51 2.24
C ALA A 155 -19.06 17.55 1.76
N LEU A 156 -19.24 16.40 2.42
CA LEU A 156 -20.30 15.46 2.09
C LEU A 156 -21.68 16.06 2.34
N VAL A 157 -21.88 16.72 3.49
CA VAL A 157 -23.15 17.38 3.84
C VAL A 157 -23.50 18.46 2.83
N LEU A 158 -22.55 19.32 2.48
CA LEU A 158 -22.72 20.37 1.46
C LEU A 158 -22.95 19.79 0.07
N ALA A 159 -22.38 18.62 -0.23
CA ALA A 159 -22.57 17.93 -1.50
C ALA A 159 -23.90 17.16 -1.58
N LEU A 160 -24.65 16.95 -0.49
CA LEU A 160 -25.88 16.16 -0.50
C LEU A 160 -26.91 16.61 -1.56
N PRO A 161 -27.22 17.90 -1.73
CA PRO A 161 -28.14 18.34 -2.78
C PRO A 161 -27.65 17.96 -4.18
N VAL A 162 -26.36 18.13 -4.44
CA VAL A 162 -25.73 17.77 -5.72
C VAL A 162 -25.75 16.25 -5.93
N LEU A 163 -25.44 15.47 -4.89
CA LEU A 163 -25.52 14.01 -4.92
C LEU A 163 -26.94 13.52 -5.23
N LEU A 164 -27.98 14.16 -4.67
CA LEU A 164 -29.37 13.83 -4.96
C LEU A 164 -29.74 14.12 -6.42
N LEU A 165 -29.33 15.27 -6.95
CA LEU A 165 -29.56 15.62 -8.36
C LEU A 165 -28.82 14.66 -9.30
N CYS A 166 -27.56 14.33 -9.00
CA CYS A 166 -26.80 13.34 -9.76
C CYS A 166 -27.46 11.96 -9.70
N ALA A 167 -27.93 11.55 -8.53
CA ALA A 167 -28.63 10.29 -8.35
C ALA A 167 -29.90 10.21 -9.18
N LEU A 168 -30.69 11.29 -9.20
CA LEU A 168 -31.89 11.39 -10.04
C LEU A 168 -31.55 11.35 -11.53
N ALA A 169 -30.54 12.11 -11.97
CA ALA A 169 -30.10 12.12 -13.37
C ALA A 169 -29.67 10.74 -13.85
N VAL A 170 -28.89 10.01 -13.05
CA VAL A 170 -28.48 8.62 -13.35
C VAL A 170 -29.69 7.68 -13.32
N ARG A 171 -30.62 7.84 -12.37
CA ARG A 171 -31.81 6.98 -12.26
C ARG A 171 -32.71 7.11 -13.48
N LEU A 172 -32.90 8.33 -13.98
CA LEU A 172 -33.72 8.64 -15.14
C LEU A 172 -33.04 8.24 -16.45
N SER A 173 -31.72 8.43 -16.56
CA SER A 173 -30.97 8.16 -17.80
C SER A 173 -30.57 6.69 -17.96
N ASP A 174 -30.10 6.05 -16.88
CA ASP A 174 -29.45 4.73 -16.90
C ASP A 174 -30.21 3.65 -16.11
N GLY A 175 -31.36 3.99 -15.52
CA GLY A 175 -32.22 3.07 -14.78
C GLY A 175 -31.77 2.78 -13.33
N PRO A 176 -32.27 1.69 -12.70
CA PRO A 176 -32.02 1.41 -11.27
C PRO A 176 -30.56 1.04 -11.00
N GLY A 177 -30.05 1.24 -9.78
CA GLY A 177 -28.64 0.96 -9.43
C GLY A 177 -27.71 2.15 -9.65
N VAL A 178 -28.08 3.29 -9.05
CA VAL A 178 -27.41 4.58 -9.20
C VAL A 178 -25.93 4.55 -8.81
N LEU A 179 -25.58 3.80 -7.76
CA LEU A 179 -24.21 3.66 -7.29
C LEU A 179 -23.55 2.42 -7.90
N PHE A 180 -22.38 2.64 -8.48
CA PHE A 180 -21.46 1.60 -8.90
C PHE A 180 -20.46 1.30 -7.78
N ARG A 181 -20.19 0.01 -7.59
CA ARG A 181 -19.29 -0.52 -6.56
C ARG A 181 -18.16 -1.26 -7.24
N GLN A 182 -16.92 -0.98 -6.84
CA GLN A 182 -15.76 -1.63 -7.42
C GLN A 182 -14.73 -1.98 -6.35
N GLU A 183 -14.24 -3.21 -6.38
CA GLU A 183 -13.16 -3.63 -5.50
C GLU A 183 -11.85 -2.92 -5.89
N ARG A 184 -11.18 -2.37 -4.89
CA ARG A 184 -9.93 -1.64 -5.02
C ARG A 184 -8.95 -2.05 -3.93
N VAL A 185 -7.67 -1.86 -4.21
CA VAL A 185 -6.59 -2.10 -3.25
C VAL A 185 -6.26 -0.80 -2.54
N GLY A 186 -6.34 -0.83 -1.21
CA GLY A 186 -6.00 0.26 -0.29
C GLY A 186 -4.66 0.03 0.41
N GLN A 187 -4.53 0.60 1.60
CA GLN A 187 -3.30 0.50 2.40
C GLN A 187 -2.96 -0.96 2.73
N TYR A 188 -1.68 -1.29 2.66
CA TYR A 188 -1.10 -2.60 2.91
C TYR A 188 -1.72 -3.72 2.07
N GLY A 189 -2.25 -3.39 0.90
CA GLY A 189 -2.88 -4.36 0.02
C GLY A 189 -4.29 -4.78 0.45
N ARG A 190 -4.89 -4.12 1.44
CA ARG A 190 -6.26 -4.43 1.90
C ARG A 190 -7.26 -4.06 0.83
N HIS A 191 -8.22 -4.95 0.58
CA HIS A 191 -9.27 -4.68 -0.39
C HIS A 191 -10.41 -3.90 0.25
N PHE A 192 -11.00 -2.96 -0.49
CA PHE A 192 -12.20 -2.23 -0.09
C PHE A 192 -13.10 -1.97 -1.29
N THR A 193 -14.36 -1.63 -1.02
CA THR A 193 -15.33 -1.29 -2.07
C THR A 193 -15.38 0.21 -2.28
N LEU A 194 -14.88 0.67 -3.42
CA LEU A 194 -14.97 2.06 -3.86
C LEU A 194 -16.36 2.37 -4.42
N LEU A 195 -16.93 3.50 -4.00
CA LEU A 195 -18.25 3.98 -4.43
C LEU A 195 -18.10 5.09 -5.46
N LYS A 196 -18.89 5.04 -6.53
CA LYS A 196 -19.06 6.14 -7.48
C LYS A 196 -20.44 6.12 -8.11
N PHE A 197 -20.87 7.19 -8.74
CA PHE A 197 -22.06 7.13 -9.58
C PHE A 197 -21.82 6.22 -10.78
N ARG A 198 -22.84 5.45 -11.13
CA ARG A 198 -22.78 4.59 -12.31
C ARG A 198 -22.92 5.46 -13.55
N THR A 199 -21.82 5.58 -14.28
CA THR A 199 -21.76 6.29 -15.57
C THR A 199 -21.78 5.33 -16.75
N LEU A 200 -21.45 4.06 -16.51
CA LEU A 200 -21.52 2.97 -17.48
C LEU A 200 -21.94 1.69 -16.75
N ARG A 201 -22.88 0.94 -17.32
CA ARG A 201 -23.22 -0.40 -16.84
C ARG A 201 -22.30 -1.42 -17.51
N PRO A 202 -21.42 -2.11 -16.77
CA PRO A 202 -20.60 -3.18 -17.36
C PRO A 202 -21.49 -4.35 -17.76
N SER A 203 -21.06 -5.11 -18.77
CA SER A 203 -21.71 -6.34 -19.21
C SER A 203 -21.57 -7.46 -18.18
N ASP A 204 -20.41 -7.51 -17.50
CA ASP A 204 -20.15 -8.46 -16.42
C ASP A 204 -19.08 -7.93 -15.43
N ASP A 205 -18.84 -8.68 -14.34
CA ASP A 205 -17.84 -8.34 -13.33
C ASP A 205 -16.40 -8.39 -13.88
N THR A 206 -16.15 -9.19 -14.91
CA THR A 206 -14.83 -9.31 -15.54
C THR A 206 -14.47 -8.04 -16.30
N GLU A 207 -15.41 -7.48 -17.07
CA GLU A 207 -15.26 -6.21 -17.77
C GLU A 207 -14.98 -5.10 -16.76
N SER A 208 -15.75 -5.06 -15.66
CA SER A 208 -15.52 -4.11 -14.56
C SER A 208 -14.09 -4.21 -13.99
N ALA A 209 -13.60 -5.43 -13.77
CA ALA A 209 -12.30 -5.67 -13.16
C ALA A 209 -11.11 -5.42 -14.10
N THR A 210 -11.28 -5.68 -15.39
CA THR A 210 -10.15 -5.78 -16.34
C THR A 210 -10.09 -4.64 -17.37
N ARG A 211 -11.19 -3.90 -17.59
CA ARG A 211 -11.21 -2.86 -18.61
C ARG A 211 -10.54 -1.56 -18.14
N TRP A 212 -9.37 -1.25 -18.68
CA TRP A 212 -8.56 -0.10 -18.24
C TRP A 212 -9.30 1.24 -18.38
N ASN A 213 -9.74 1.59 -19.59
CA ASN A 213 -10.45 2.83 -19.88
C ASN A 213 -11.81 2.55 -20.57
N VAL A 214 -12.77 3.42 -20.25
CA VAL A 214 -14.14 3.43 -20.77
C VAL A 214 -14.48 4.81 -21.37
N ALA A 215 -13.48 5.65 -21.64
CA ALA A 215 -13.65 6.91 -22.35
C ALA A 215 -14.14 6.61 -23.79
N GLY A 216 -15.20 7.28 -24.22
CA GLY A 216 -15.77 7.10 -25.55
C GLY A 216 -16.65 5.85 -25.75
N ASP A 217 -17.02 5.13 -24.69
CA ASP A 217 -17.95 4.00 -24.82
C ASP A 217 -19.35 4.48 -25.22
N ARG A 218 -19.88 3.95 -26.34
CA ARG A 218 -21.19 4.34 -26.90
C ARG A 218 -22.38 4.00 -25.99
N ARG A 219 -22.21 3.11 -25.01
CA ARG A 219 -23.24 2.76 -24.02
C ARG A 219 -23.39 3.80 -22.91
N MET A 220 -22.50 4.81 -22.87
CA MET A 220 -22.53 5.86 -21.86
C MET A 220 -23.59 6.90 -22.20
N SER A 221 -24.48 7.20 -21.25
CA SER A 221 -25.48 8.25 -21.41
C SER A 221 -24.87 9.65 -21.39
N ALA A 222 -25.62 10.64 -21.86
CA ALA A 222 -25.22 12.05 -21.76
C ALA A 222 -25.01 12.48 -20.29
N ALA A 223 -25.88 12.01 -19.38
CA ALA A 223 -25.71 12.22 -17.94
C ALA A 223 -24.42 11.57 -17.42
N GLY A 224 -24.14 10.32 -17.79
CA GLY A 224 -22.90 9.63 -17.43
C GLY A 224 -21.65 10.35 -17.95
N SER A 225 -21.69 10.85 -19.19
CA SER A 225 -20.61 11.65 -19.79
C SER A 225 -20.39 12.96 -19.05
N PHE A 226 -21.47 13.68 -18.72
CA PHE A 226 -21.40 14.93 -17.95
C PHE A 226 -20.79 14.71 -16.56
N LEU A 227 -21.23 13.68 -15.83
CA LEU A 227 -20.71 13.37 -14.51
C LEU A 227 -19.21 13.06 -14.53
N ARG A 228 -18.72 12.33 -15.54
CA ARG A 228 -17.27 12.05 -15.68
C ARG A 228 -16.46 13.28 -16.04
N LYS A 229 -16.98 14.14 -16.92
CA LYS A 229 -16.30 15.38 -17.31
C LYS A 229 -16.13 16.34 -16.13
N THR A 230 -17.14 16.37 -15.26
CA THR A 230 -17.18 17.23 -14.07
C THR A 230 -16.61 16.56 -12.82
N SER A 231 -16.19 15.29 -12.90
CA SER A 231 -15.77 14.44 -11.77
C SER A 231 -16.83 14.30 -10.66
N LEU A 232 -18.09 14.65 -10.93
CA LEU A 232 -19.20 14.51 -9.99
C LEU A 232 -19.50 13.03 -9.70
N ASP A 233 -19.10 12.12 -10.61
CA ASP A 233 -19.24 10.68 -10.37
C ASP A 233 -18.40 10.17 -9.20
N GLU A 234 -17.31 10.86 -8.84
CA GLU A 234 -16.42 10.47 -7.74
C GLU A 234 -16.87 11.00 -6.36
N LEU A 235 -17.83 11.91 -6.27
CA LEU A 235 -18.31 12.46 -4.99
C LEU A 235 -18.76 11.42 -3.95
N PRO A 236 -19.41 10.28 -4.31
CA PRO A 236 -19.73 9.22 -3.35
C PRO A 236 -18.51 8.65 -2.61
N GLN A 237 -17.29 8.83 -3.12
CA GLN A 237 -16.06 8.41 -2.45
C GLN A 237 -15.80 9.19 -1.15
N LEU A 238 -16.40 10.37 -0.93
CA LEU A 238 -16.36 11.05 0.37
C LEU A 238 -16.91 10.15 1.49
N TRP A 239 -17.87 9.27 1.18
CA TRP A 239 -18.33 8.26 2.13
C TRP A 239 -17.25 7.19 2.43
N ASN A 240 -16.45 6.80 1.44
CA ASN A 240 -15.30 5.92 1.66
C ASN A 240 -14.26 6.57 2.57
N VAL A 241 -14.04 7.87 2.41
CA VAL A 241 -13.18 8.65 3.32
C VAL A 241 -13.77 8.60 4.73
N LEU A 242 -15.04 8.94 4.94
CA LEU A 242 -15.64 8.91 6.28
C LEU A 242 -15.63 7.52 6.93
N ARG A 243 -15.79 6.43 6.16
CA ARG A 243 -15.68 5.06 6.67
C ARG A 243 -14.26 4.64 7.04
N GLY A 244 -13.25 5.33 6.54
CA GLY A 244 -11.84 5.00 6.78
C GLY A 244 -11.27 4.00 5.76
N ASP A 245 -11.98 3.74 4.67
CA ASP A 245 -11.46 2.94 3.55
C ASP A 245 -10.37 3.70 2.77
N MET A 246 -10.48 5.04 2.75
CA MET A 246 -9.64 5.97 1.99
C MET A 246 -9.35 7.23 2.80
N SER A 247 -8.42 8.03 2.29
CA SER A 247 -8.08 9.40 2.72
C SER A 247 -8.48 10.41 1.64
N LEU A 248 -8.56 11.70 1.99
CA LEU A 248 -8.72 12.74 0.97
C LEU A 248 -7.50 12.82 0.05
N VAL A 249 -6.29 12.74 0.63
CA VAL A 249 -5.02 12.81 -0.09
C VAL A 249 -4.24 11.52 0.05
N GLY A 250 -3.75 10.97 -1.06
CA GLY A 250 -2.94 9.77 -1.10
C GLY A 250 -2.85 9.16 -2.51
N PRO A 251 -2.11 8.05 -2.66
CA PRO A 251 -2.01 7.35 -3.94
C PRO A 251 -3.39 6.90 -4.44
N ARG A 252 -3.66 7.03 -5.74
CA ARG A 252 -4.98 6.63 -6.29
C ARG A 252 -5.20 5.11 -6.15
N PRO A 253 -6.36 4.65 -5.65
CA PRO A 253 -6.65 3.23 -5.51
C PRO A 253 -6.82 2.52 -6.85
N GLU A 254 -6.10 1.44 -7.06
CA GLU A 254 -6.15 0.64 -8.29
C GLU A 254 -6.86 -0.69 -8.09
N ARG A 255 -7.34 -1.28 -9.19
CA ARG A 255 -8.05 -2.56 -9.15
C ARG A 255 -7.07 -3.69 -8.85
N PRO A 256 -7.47 -4.75 -8.11
CA PRO A 256 -6.59 -5.88 -7.80
C PRO A 256 -5.92 -6.49 -9.03
N TYR A 257 -6.63 -6.59 -10.15
CA TYR A 257 -6.10 -7.06 -11.42
C TYR A 257 -4.88 -6.24 -11.88
N PHE A 258 -5.01 -4.92 -11.95
CA PHE A 258 -3.94 -4.02 -12.38
C PHE A 258 -2.81 -3.94 -11.36
N VAL A 259 -3.12 -3.94 -10.07
CA VAL A 259 -2.09 -3.97 -9.02
C VAL A 259 -1.19 -5.21 -9.16
N ALA A 260 -1.77 -6.39 -9.44
CA ALA A 260 -1.01 -7.62 -9.63
C ALA A 260 -0.13 -7.61 -10.89
N GLN A 261 -0.52 -6.86 -11.93
CA GLN A 261 0.24 -6.67 -13.15
C GLN A 261 1.36 -5.63 -12.94
N PHE A 262 1.00 -4.43 -12.49
CA PHE A 262 1.94 -3.32 -12.31
C PHE A 262 3.00 -3.60 -11.24
N SER A 263 2.66 -4.34 -10.17
CA SER A 263 3.64 -4.75 -9.17
C SER A 263 4.75 -5.67 -9.72
N LYS A 264 4.54 -6.29 -10.89
CA LYS A 264 5.56 -7.12 -11.56
C LYS A 264 6.35 -6.34 -12.61
N ILE A 265 5.71 -5.36 -13.25
CA ILE A 265 6.28 -4.61 -14.37
C ILE A 265 7.11 -3.43 -13.86
N HIS A 266 6.61 -2.72 -12.85
CA HIS A 266 7.23 -1.48 -12.36
C HIS A 266 7.84 -1.69 -10.98
N ALA A 267 9.16 -1.52 -10.90
CA ALA A 267 9.87 -1.54 -9.63
C ALA A 267 9.33 -0.45 -8.68
N GLY A 268 9.17 -0.79 -7.41
CA GLY A 268 8.65 0.14 -6.41
C GLY A 268 7.12 0.38 -6.46
N TYR A 269 6.38 -0.20 -7.41
CA TYR A 269 4.92 -0.03 -7.47
C TYR A 269 4.22 -0.51 -6.20
N ALA A 270 4.67 -1.63 -5.63
CA ALA A 270 4.08 -2.15 -4.40
C ALA A 270 4.25 -1.20 -3.19
N ALA A 271 5.28 -0.35 -3.20
CA ALA A 271 5.60 0.55 -2.09
C ALA A 271 4.53 1.63 -1.88
N ARG A 272 3.76 1.99 -2.92
CA ARG A 272 2.68 2.98 -2.82
C ARG A 272 1.58 2.59 -1.84
N HIS A 273 1.41 1.29 -1.56
CA HIS A 273 0.40 0.82 -0.61
C HIS A 273 0.81 1.03 0.86
N ARG A 274 1.95 1.65 1.17
CA ARG A 274 2.34 1.93 2.57
C ARG A 274 1.52 3.06 3.22
N MET A 275 0.82 3.87 2.41
CA MET A 275 -0.03 4.99 2.84
C MET A 275 -1.50 4.73 2.47
N PRO A 276 -2.49 5.27 3.22
CA PRO A 276 -3.88 5.26 2.79
C PRO A 276 -4.03 5.85 1.39
N VAL A 277 -4.81 5.16 0.57
CA VAL A 277 -5.14 5.62 -0.78
C VAL A 277 -6.02 6.87 -0.74
N GLY A 278 -5.87 7.72 -1.74
CA GLY A 278 -6.50 9.04 -1.78
C GLY A 278 -7.59 9.19 -2.84
N LEU A 279 -8.52 10.11 -2.57
CA LEU A 279 -9.39 10.69 -3.60
C LEU A 279 -8.55 11.49 -4.61
N THR A 280 -7.71 12.39 -4.10
CA THR A 280 -6.67 13.12 -4.84
C THR A 280 -5.28 12.74 -4.31
N GLY A 281 -4.22 13.22 -4.96
CA GLY A 281 -2.84 12.89 -4.62
C GLY A 281 -1.85 13.67 -5.47
N LEU A 282 -0.56 13.54 -5.12
CA LEU A 282 0.51 14.27 -5.78
C LEU A 282 0.59 13.96 -7.28
N ALA A 283 0.44 12.69 -7.66
CA ALA A 283 0.40 12.29 -9.06
C ALA A 283 -0.77 12.95 -9.81
N GLN A 284 -1.97 12.97 -9.20
CA GLN A 284 -3.17 13.55 -9.80
C GLN A 284 -3.01 15.05 -10.11
N VAL A 285 -2.51 15.83 -9.15
CA VAL A 285 -2.31 17.30 -9.34
C VAL A 285 -1.16 17.66 -10.27
N HIS A 286 -0.34 16.67 -10.67
CA HIS A 286 0.67 16.82 -11.73
C HIS A 286 0.19 16.25 -13.08
N GLY A 287 -1.11 16.01 -13.23
CA GLY A 287 -1.71 15.52 -14.47
C GLY A 287 -1.44 14.04 -14.77
N LEU A 288 -0.81 13.30 -13.84
CA LEU A 288 -0.53 11.87 -13.99
C LEU A 288 -1.79 11.05 -13.66
N ARG A 289 -2.81 11.18 -14.52
CA ARG A 289 -4.11 10.50 -14.45
C ARG A 289 -4.42 9.75 -15.75
N GLY A 290 -5.36 8.81 -15.69
CA GLY A 290 -5.81 8.07 -16.87
C GLY A 290 -4.68 7.25 -17.53
N ASP A 291 -4.51 7.45 -18.84
CA ASP A 291 -3.61 6.68 -19.71
C ASP A 291 -2.14 7.16 -19.69
N THR A 292 -1.78 7.99 -18.69
CA THR A 292 -0.40 8.42 -18.44
C THR A 292 0.47 7.30 -17.86
N SER A 293 1.79 7.47 -17.97
CA SER A 293 2.82 6.54 -17.50
C SER A 293 2.57 6.04 -16.06
N ILE A 294 2.41 4.73 -15.92
CA ILE A 294 2.24 4.07 -14.62
C ILE A 294 3.49 4.19 -13.77
N GLU A 295 4.66 4.19 -14.41
CA GLU A 295 5.95 4.34 -13.75
C GLU A 295 6.10 5.71 -13.10
N ASP A 296 5.76 6.78 -13.83
CA ASP A 296 5.82 8.13 -13.26
C ASP A 296 4.78 8.34 -12.17
N ARG A 297 3.57 7.79 -12.34
CA ARG A 297 2.57 7.76 -11.25
C ARG A 297 3.13 7.11 -10.00
N CYS A 298 3.75 5.95 -10.13
CA CYS A 298 4.39 5.24 -9.04
C CYS A 298 5.50 6.08 -8.37
N ARG A 299 6.35 6.74 -9.16
CA ARG A 299 7.42 7.61 -8.65
C ARG A 299 6.86 8.78 -7.86
N PHE A 300 5.83 9.47 -8.37
CA PHE A 300 5.19 10.60 -7.68
C PHE A 300 4.43 10.15 -6.42
N ASP A 301 3.75 9.03 -6.48
CA ASP A 301 3.09 8.46 -5.30
C ASP A 301 4.11 8.12 -4.21
N ASN A 302 5.23 7.46 -4.57
CA ASN A 302 6.27 7.15 -3.60
C ASN A 302 6.92 8.41 -3.05
N HIS A 303 7.21 9.40 -3.90
CA HIS A 303 7.76 10.69 -3.48
C HIS A 303 6.86 11.43 -2.48
N TYR A 304 5.54 11.42 -2.72
CA TYR A 304 4.56 11.94 -1.76
C TYR A 304 4.67 11.24 -0.41
N ILE A 305 4.77 9.92 -0.41
CA ILE A 305 4.82 9.15 0.84
C ILE A 305 6.15 9.36 1.58
N ASP A 306 7.27 9.45 0.85
CA ASP A 306 8.60 9.66 1.44
C ASP A 306 8.73 11.04 2.10
N HIS A 307 8.00 12.05 1.62
CA HIS A 307 8.06 13.43 2.11
C HIS A 307 6.75 13.89 2.74
N TRP A 308 5.93 12.93 3.18
CA TRP A 308 4.58 13.23 3.62
C TRP A 308 4.58 14.18 4.81
N SER A 309 3.72 15.19 4.72
CA SER A 309 3.38 16.07 5.84
C SER A 309 1.92 16.53 5.71
N LEU A 310 1.31 16.93 6.82
CA LEU A 310 -0.04 17.52 6.82
C LEU A 310 -0.12 18.78 5.95
N TRP A 311 0.95 19.57 5.93
CA TRP A 311 1.02 20.75 5.07
C TRP A 311 1.00 20.40 3.59
N GLN A 312 1.72 19.35 3.19
CA GLN A 312 1.68 18.86 1.82
C GLN A 312 0.27 18.38 1.42
N ASP A 313 -0.46 17.73 2.33
CA ASP A 313 -1.87 17.36 2.10
C ASP A 313 -2.74 18.59 1.83
N VAL A 314 -2.60 19.64 2.65
CA VAL A 314 -3.30 20.92 2.44
C VAL A 314 -2.94 21.53 1.08
N CYS A 315 -1.66 21.58 0.71
CA CYS A 315 -1.24 22.08 -0.60
C CYS A 315 -1.85 21.27 -1.76
N ILE A 316 -1.91 19.94 -1.67
CA ILE A 316 -2.51 19.08 -2.70
C ILE A 316 -4.01 19.33 -2.80
N LEU A 317 -4.71 19.50 -1.67
CA LEU A 317 -6.14 19.81 -1.65
C LEU A 317 -6.44 21.17 -2.30
N LEU A 318 -5.66 22.21 -1.98
CA LEU A 318 -5.80 23.53 -2.59
C LEU A 318 -5.54 23.49 -4.11
N ARG A 319 -4.51 22.76 -4.56
CA ARG A 319 -4.25 22.56 -6.00
C ARG A 319 -5.40 21.83 -6.69
N THR A 320 -5.95 20.80 -6.03
CA THR A 320 -7.10 20.05 -6.54
C THR A 320 -8.33 20.96 -6.68
N ALA A 321 -8.63 21.78 -5.68
CA ALA A 321 -9.73 22.74 -5.73
C ALA A 321 -9.55 23.77 -6.85
N ALA A 322 -8.33 24.28 -7.03
CA ALA A 322 -8.01 25.21 -8.12
C ALA A 322 -8.19 24.57 -9.51
N GLU A 323 -7.86 23.29 -9.66
CA GLU A 323 -8.04 22.56 -10.92
C GLU A 323 -9.52 22.31 -11.26
N LEU A 324 -10.38 22.14 -10.24
CA LEU A 324 -11.84 22.02 -10.42
C LEU A 324 -12.52 23.35 -10.79
N VAL A 325 -12.00 24.49 -10.33
CA VAL A 325 -12.56 25.82 -10.59
C VAL A 325 -12.06 26.41 -11.91
N ARG A 326 -10.85 26.02 -12.35
CA ARG A 326 -10.33 26.45 -13.65
C ARG A 326 -11.09 25.74 -14.77
N PRO A 327 -11.68 26.46 -15.73
CA PRO A 327 -12.22 25.83 -16.93
C PRO A 327 -11.06 25.09 -17.59
N THR A 328 -11.11 23.76 -17.62
CA THR A 328 -10.11 22.99 -18.36
C THR A 328 -10.36 23.30 -19.83
N GLY A 329 -9.55 24.23 -20.37
CA GLY A 329 -9.49 24.50 -21.79
C GLY A 329 -9.15 23.22 -22.53
N SER A 330 -9.83 23.06 -23.67
CA SER A 330 -9.72 21.98 -24.65
C SER A 330 -8.31 21.48 -24.93
#